data_AF-A0A4U9J185-F1
#
_entry.id   AF-A0A4U9J185-F1
#
_cell.length_a   1.000
_cell.length_b   1.000
_cell.length_c   1.000
_cell.angle_alpha   90.00
_cell.angle_beta   90.00
_cell.angle_gamma   90.00
#
_symmetry.space_group_name_H-M   'P 1'
#
loop_
_entity.id
_entity.type
_entity.pdbx_description
1 polymer ?
#
loop_
_entity_poly.entity_id
_entity_poly.type
_entity_poly.pdbx_seq_one_letter_code
_entity_poly.pdbx_strand_id
1 'polypeptide(L)'
;MSQIDAVFFDCDGTLVDSEVICSRAYVTMFQEFGITLDLEETFKRFKGVKLYEIIDIINAEHGVSLAKADLEPVYRAEVARLFDSELEAIAGASALLDAMAVPMCVVSNGPVSKMQHSLGKLQMLHHFRKNCSAATISSAGNPIRP
;
A
#
# COMPACT_ATOMS: atom_id res chain seq x y z
N MET A 1 -0.03 34.27 -9.64
CA MET A 1 0.13 32.81 -9.53
C MET A 1 -0.56 32.40 -8.24
N SER A 2 -1.43 31.40 -8.25
CA SER A 2 -2.07 30.92 -7.02
C SER A 2 -1.01 30.30 -6.11
N GLN A 3 -0.96 30.73 -4.86
CA GLN A 3 -0.12 30.13 -3.84
C GLN A 3 -0.71 28.77 -3.45
N ILE A 4 0.14 27.76 -3.31
CA ILE A 4 -0.29 26.44 -2.83
C ILE A 4 -0.31 26.50 -1.30
N ASP A 5 -1.47 26.23 -0.71
CA ASP A 5 -1.65 26.31 0.75
C ASP A 5 -1.31 24.99 1.47
N ALA A 6 -1.41 23.84 0.77
CA ALA A 6 -1.10 22.51 1.33
C ALA A 6 -0.86 21.46 0.24
N VAL A 7 -0.18 20.37 0.60
CA VAL A 7 0.03 19.18 -0.26
C VAL A 7 -0.45 17.91 0.44
N PHE A 8 -1.17 17.07 -0.29
CA PHE A 8 -1.63 15.75 0.16
C PHE A 8 -0.86 14.68 -0.61
N PHE A 9 -0.10 13.87 0.12
CA PHE A 9 0.65 12.75 -0.44
C PHE A 9 -0.14 11.47 -0.31
N ASP A 10 -0.13 10.65 -1.36
CA ASP A 10 -0.44 9.23 -1.20
C ASP A 10 0.71 8.53 -0.45
N CYS A 11 0.42 7.40 0.21
CA CYS A 11 1.40 6.65 0.97
C CYS A 11 2.01 5.51 0.13
N ASP A 12 1.19 4.50 -0.14
CA ASP A 12 1.58 3.24 -0.77
C ASP A 12 1.94 3.49 -2.25
N GLY A 13 3.15 3.15 -2.67
CA GLY A 13 3.63 3.37 -4.06
C GLY A 13 4.04 4.80 -4.38
N THR A 14 3.91 5.75 -3.44
CA THR A 14 4.34 7.15 -3.60
C THR A 14 5.44 7.53 -2.63
N LEU A 15 5.23 7.31 -1.33
CA LEU A 15 6.23 7.56 -0.29
C LEU A 15 6.99 6.29 0.09
N VAL A 16 6.32 5.15 0.02
CA VAL A 16 6.86 3.84 0.41
C VAL A 16 6.76 2.85 -0.74
N ASP A 17 7.79 2.04 -0.96
CA ASP A 17 7.80 1.05 -2.04
C ASP A 17 7.06 -0.23 -1.62
N SER A 18 5.74 -0.11 -1.49
CA SER A 18 4.87 -1.19 -1.04
C SER A 18 4.36 -2.10 -2.16
N GLU A 19 4.39 -1.63 -3.41
CA GLU A 19 3.76 -2.34 -4.52
C GLU A 19 4.49 -3.64 -4.86
N VAL A 20 5.82 -3.60 -4.89
CA VAL A 20 6.67 -4.77 -5.12
C VAL A 20 6.46 -5.80 -4.01
N ILE A 21 6.32 -5.34 -2.77
CA ILE A 21 6.04 -6.20 -1.61
C ILE A 21 4.68 -6.89 -1.76
N CYS A 22 3.63 -6.15 -2.11
CA CYS A 22 2.31 -6.72 -2.34
C CYS A 22 2.33 -7.78 -3.46
N SER A 23 3.03 -7.51 -4.57
CA SER A 23 3.16 -8.48 -5.67
C SER A 23 3.90 -9.74 -5.25
N ARG A 24 4.98 -9.63 -4.47
CA ARG A 24 5.67 -10.78 -3.90
C ARG A 24 4.79 -11.58 -2.96
N ALA A 25 4.01 -10.91 -2.12
CA ALA A 25 3.06 -11.58 -1.24
C ALA A 25 1.99 -12.37 -2.03
N TYR A 26 1.54 -11.89 -3.19
CA TYR A 26 0.66 -12.70 -4.07
C TYR A 26 1.36 -13.95 -4.57
N VAL A 27 2.58 -13.83 -5.09
CA VAL A 27 3.36 -14.97 -5.60
C VAL A 27 3.53 -16.03 -4.50
N THR A 28 3.97 -15.62 -3.31
CA THR A 28 4.16 -16.53 -2.16
C THR A 28 2.84 -17.17 -1.72
N MET A 29 1.78 -16.37 -1.57
CA MET A 29 0.46 -16.87 -1.19
C MET A 29 -0.04 -17.94 -2.17
N PHE A 30 -0.05 -17.66 -3.48
CA PHE A 30 -0.54 -18.60 -4.48
C PHE A 30 0.34 -19.85 -4.59
N GLN A 31 1.64 -19.72 -4.33
CA GLN A 31 2.57 -20.84 -4.30
C GLN A 31 2.21 -21.85 -3.19
N GLU A 32 1.70 -21.41 -2.04
CA GLU A 32 1.21 -22.31 -0.98
C GLU A 32 0.01 -23.17 -1.43
N PHE A 33 -0.78 -22.65 -2.38
CA PHE A 33 -1.91 -23.37 -2.98
C PHE A 33 -1.53 -24.10 -4.28
N GLY A 34 -0.24 -24.24 -4.58
CA GLY A 34 0.27 -24.98 -5.73
C GLY A 34 0.25 -24.19 -7.06
N ILE A 35 0.00 -22.88 -7.03
CA ILE A 35 -0.02 -22.02 -8.20
C ILE A 35 1.28 -21.21 -8.25
N THR A 36 2.08 -21.41 -9.30
CA THR A 36 3.30 -20.63 -9.49
C THR A 36 3.02 -19.44 -10.39
N LEU A 37 3.28 -18.24 -9.89
CA LEU A 37 3.15 -16.98 -10.63
C LEU A 37 4.52 -16.36 -10.84
N ASP A 38 4.73 -15.74 -12.00
CA ASP A 38 5.92 -14.93 -12.24
C ASP A 38 5.75 -13.55 -11.57
N LEU A 39 6.78 -13.09 -10.85
CA LEU A 39 6.71 -11.84 -10.10
C LEU A 39 6.60 -10.62 -11.01
N GLU A 40 7.35 -10.58 -12.11
CA GLU A 40 7.35 -9.42 -13.02
C GLU A 40 5.98 -9.29 -13.70
N GLU A 41 5.41 -10.42 -14.12
CA GLU A 41 4.08 -10.47 -14.72
C GLU A 41 2.98 -10.16 -13.69
N THR A 42 3.09 -10.68 -12.47
CA THR A 42 2.16 -10.37 -11.37
C THR A 42 2.18 -8.87 -11.06
N PHE A 43 3.36 -8.27 -11.02
CA PHE A 43 3.52 -6.84 -10.79
C PHE A 43 2.88 -6.02 -11.91
N LYS A 44 3.15 -6.35 -13.18
CA LYS A 44 2.56 -5.63 -14.33
C LYS A 44 1.04 -5.77 -14.40
N ARG A 45 0.50 -6.97 -14.15
CA ARG A 45 -0.92 -7.27 -14.30
C ARG A 45 -1.78 -6.78 -13.14
N PHE A 46 -1.27 -6.88 -11.91
CA PHE A 46 -2.09 -6.72 -10.71
C PHE A 46 -1.74 -5.47 -9.89
N LYS A 47 -0.84 -4.62 -10.37
CA LYS A 47 -0.60 -3.31 -9.78
C LYS A 47 -1.90 -2.50 -9.72
N GLY A 48 -2.29 -2.10 -8.50
CA GLY A 48 -3.52 -1.35 -8.24
C GLY A 48 -4.82 -2.16 -8.27
N VAL A 49 -4.76 -3.47 -8.49
CA VAL A 49 -5.93 -4.35 -8.49
C VAL A 49 -6.25 -4.83 -7.08
N LYS A 50 -7.53 -5.01 -6.76
CA LYS A 50 -7.93 -5.47 -5.41
C LYS A 50 -7.63 -6.94 -5.23
N LEU A 51 -7.18 -7.34 -4.03
CA LEU A 51 -6.89 -8.74 -3.66
C LEU A 51 -7.99 -9.71 -4.13
N TYR A 52 -9.27 -9.42 -3.86
CA TYR A 52 -10.35 -10.34 -4.22
C TYR A 52 -10.56 -10.48 -5.73
N GLU A 53 -10.31 -9.42 -6.50
CA GLU A 53 -10.37 -9.48 -7.97
C GLU A 53 -9.21 -10.32 -8.51
N ILE A 54 -8.01 -10.20 -7.93
CA ILE A 54 -6.85 -11.03 -8.29
C ILE A 54 -7.15 -12.51 -8.01
N ILE A 55 -7.72 -12.82 -6.85
CA ILE A 55 -8.12 -14.20 -6.50
C ILE A 55 -9.13 -14.75 -7.52
N ASP A 56 -10.12 -13.95 -7.93
CA ASP A 56 -11.11 -14.37 -8.92
C ASP A 56 -10.49 -14.63 -10.30
N ILE A 57 -9.57 -13.76 -10.74
CA ILE A 57 -8.84 -13.92 -12.01
C ILE A 57 -8.00 -15.20 -11.99
N ILE A 58 -7.20 -15.42 -10.95
CA ILE A 58 -6.33 -16.59 -10.86
C ILE A 58 -7.15 -17.88 -10.71
N ASN A 59 -8.25 -17.86 -9.95
CA ASN A 59 -9.16 -19.00 -9.87
C ASN A 59 -9.70 -19.39 -11.25
N ALA A 60 -10.13 -18.41 -12.04
CA ALA A 60 -10.64 -18.64 -13.39
C ALA A 60 -9.55 -19.16 -14.35
N GLU A 61 -8.34 -18.60 -14.30
CA GLU A 61 -7.21 -18.97 -15.17
C GLU A 61 -6.69 -20.38 -14.89
N HIS A 62 -6.65 -20.77 -13.62
CA HIS A 62 -6.13 -22.07 -13.20
C HIS A 62 -7.21 -23.14 -13.04
N GLY A 63 -8.48 -22.81 -13.25
CA GLY A 63 -9.61 -23.74 -13.11
C GLY A 63 -9.79 -24.25 -11.68
N VAL A 64 -9.43 -23.44 -10.68
CA VAL A 64 -9.54 -23.76 -9.25
C VAL A 64 -10.63 -22.92 -8.59
N SER A 65 -10.95 -23.24 -7.33
CA SER A 65 -11.95 -22.51 -6.54
C SER A 65 -11.44 -22.28 -5.13
N LEU A 66 -10.34 -21.54 -5.02
CA LEU A 66 -9.74 -21.21 -3.73
C LEU A 66 -10.62 -20.18 -3.02
N ALA A 67 -10.91 -20.42 -1.74
CA ALA A 67 -11.78 -19.57 -0.94
C ALA A 67 -11.04 -18.30 -0.48
N LYS A 68 -11.57 -17.12 -0.79
CA LYS A 68 -10.99 -15.82 -0.39
C LYS A 68 -10.66 -15.73 1.11
N ALA A 69 -11.49 -16.37 1.94
CA ALA A 69 -11.31 -16.44 3.39
C ALA A 69 -10.05 -17.20 3.83
N ASP A 70 -9.54 -18.11 3.01
CA ASP A 70 -8.32 -18.88 3.27
C ASP A 70 -7.08 -18.13 2.77
N LEU A 71 -7.17 -17.44 1.63
CA LEU A 71 -6.05 -16.70 1.04
C LEU A 71 -5.78 -15.37 1.73
N GLU A 72 -6.82 -14.64 2.14
CA GLU A 72 -6.67 -13.30 2.71
C GLU A 72 -5.77 -13.29 3.96
N PRO A 73 -5.92 -14.20 4.94
CA PRO A 73 -5.03 -14.24 6.10
C PRO A 73 -3.58 -14.52 5.71
N VAL A 74 -3.33 -15.43 4.77
CA VAL A 74 -1.99 -15.77 4.27
C VAL A 74 -1.33 -14.55 3.62
N TYR A 75 -2.06 -13.88 2.72
CA TYR A 75 -1.61 -12.64 2.09
C TYR A 75 -1.26 -11.57 3.13
N ARG A 76 -2.16 -11.32 4.08
CA ARG A 76 -1.96 -10.27 5.10
C ARG A 76 -0.77 -10.56 6.00
N ALA A 77 -0.57 -11.83 6.38
CA ALA A 77 0.57 -12.24 7.18
C ALA A 77 1.88 -12.03 6.41
N GLU A 78 1.93 -12.41 5.13
CA GLU A 78 3.13 -12.26 4.32
C GLU A 78 3.44 -10.79 4.01
N VAL A 79 2.42 -9.97 3.72
CA VAL A 79 2.59 -8.52 3.60
C VAL A 79 3.15 -7.93 4.88
N ALA A 80 2.60 -8.27 6.06
CA ALA A 80 3.11 -7.75 7.33
C ALA A 80 4.58 -8.13 7.55
N ARG A 81 4.94 -9.39 7.29
CA ARG A 81 6.31 -9.90 7.39
C ARG A 81 7.27 -9.15 6.47
N LEU A 82 6.91 -8.99 5.19
CA LEU A 82 7.73 -8.29 4.20
C LEU A 82 7.81 -6.79 4.48
N PHE A 83 6.75 -6.17 4.99
CA PHE A 83 6.79 -4.78 5.44
C PHE A 83 7.80 -4.61 6.59
N ASP A 84 7.82 -5.54 7.54
CA ASP A 84 8.74 -5.51 8.68
C ASP A 84 10.19 -5.75 8.29
N SER A 85 10.48 -6.58 7.29
CA SER A 85 11.86 -6.88 6.88
C SER A 85 12.39 -5.99 5.76
N GLU A 86 11.56 -5.61 4.79
CA GLU A 86 12.04 -5.15 3.46
C GLU A 86 11.39 -3.84 2.99
N LEU A 87 10.50 -3.23 3.76
CA LEU A 87 9.93 -1.93 3.39
C LEU A 87 11.01 -0.85 3.28
N GLU A 88 11.03 -0.19 2.13
CA GLU A 88 11.91 0.95 1.82
C GLU A 88 11.10 2.19 1.43
N ALA A 89 11.72 3.35 1.58
CA ALA A 89 11.17 4.61 1.08
C ALA A 89 11.39 4.71 -0.43
N ILE A 90 10.43 5.30 -1.15
CA ILE A 90 10.62 5.61 -2.57
C ILE A 90 11.80 6.59 -2.71
N ALA A 91 12.64 6.37 -3.73
CA ALA A 91 13.81 7.19 -3.98
C ALA A 91 13.42 8.69 -4.11
N GLY A 92 14.04 9.53 -3.27
CA GLY A 92 13.76 10.96 -3.23
C GLY A 92 12.55 11.37 -2.38
N ALA A 93 11.75 10.43 -1.85
CA ALA A 93 10.58 10.76 -1.03
C ALA A 93 10.97 11.53 0.24
N SER A 94 11.96 11.06 1.00
CA SER A 94 12.43 11.78 2.21
C SER A 94 12.93 13.18 1.87
N ALA A 95 13.80 13.30 0.85
CA ALA A 95 14.36 14.59 0.43
C ALA A 95 13.29 15.57 -0.05
N LEU A 96 12.23 15.07 -0.70
CA LEU A 96 11.08 15.87 -1.07
C LEU A 96 10.37 16.39 0.19
N LEU A 97 10.05 15.52 1.15
CA LEU A 97 9.37 15.91 2.39
C LEU A 97 10.21 16.92 3.20
N ASP A 98 11.53 16.78 3.21
CA ASP A 98 12.45 17.73 3.84
C ASP A 98 12.41 19.12 3.20
N ALA A 99 12.25 19.19 1.87
CA ALA A 99 12.23 20.44 1.12
C ALA A 99 10.89 21.19 1.16
N MET A 100 9.83 20.56 1.68
CA MET A 100 8.49 21.13 1.68
C MET A 100 8.30 22.24 2.71
N ALA A 101 7.92 23.43 2.24
CA ALA A 101 7.67 24.61 3.07
C ALA A 101 6.18 24.85 3.39
N VAL A 102 5.29 24.05 2.81
CA VAL A 102 3.83 24.14 3.02
C VAL A 102 3.34 22.96 3.86
N PRO A 103 2.22 23.09 4.58
CA PRO A 103 1.58 21.98 5.28
C PRO A 103 1.42 20.73 4.40
N MET A 104 1.74 19.57 4.98
CA MET A 104 1.67 18.27 4.30
C MET A 104 0.78 17.29 5.06
N CYS A 105 -0.02 16.51 4.33
CA CYS A 105 -0.83 15.41 4.87
C CYS A 105 -0.59 14.13 4.07
N VAL A 106 -0.79 12.97 4.71
CA VAL A 106 -0.79 11.66 4.03
C VAL A 106 -2.22 11.14 3.93
N VAL A 107 -2.57 10.67 2.73
CA VAL A 107 -3.81 9.99 2.42
C VAL A 107 -3.45 8.55 2.05
N SER A 108 -4.15 7.57 2.59
CA SER A 108 -3.93 6.15 2.26
C SER A 108 -5.25 5.39 2.35
N ASN A 109 -5.41 4.42 1.46
CA ASN A 109 -6.52 3.47 1.52
C ASN A 109 -6.30 2.37 2.57
N GLY A 110 -5.09 2.26 3.13
CA GLY A 110 -4.74 1.30 4.18
C GLY A 110 -5.19 1.75 5.58
N PRO A 111 -5.20 0.83 6.56
CA PRO A 111 -5.43 1.19 7.96
C PRO A 111 -4.40 2.20 8.47
N VAL A 112 -4.82 3.11 9.35
CA VAL A 112 -3.94 4.12 9.97
C VAL A 112 -2.73 3.49 10.65
N SER A 113 -2.92 2.34 11.31
CA SER A 113 -1.85 1.59 11.97
C SER A 113 -0.76 1.14 11.00
N LYS A 114 -1.14 0.67 9.79
CA LYS A 114 -0.20 0.27 8.73
C LYS A 114 0.63 1.48 8.28
N MET A 115 -0.04 2.61 8.01
CA MET A 115 0.64 3.83 7.57
C MET A 115 1.61 4.37 8.65
N GLN A 116 1.17 4.43 9.91
CA GLN A 116 2.02 4.88 11.02
C GLN A 116 3.24 3.97 11.20
N HIS A 117 3.05 2.67 11.06
CA HIS A 117 4.13 1.70 11.11
C HIS A 117 5.13 1.89 9.98
N SER A 118 4.65 1.95 8.73
CA SER A 118 5.48 2.16 7.54
C SER A 118 6.29 3.46 7.60
N LEU A 119 5.61 4.60 7.82
CA LEU A 119 6.28 5.90 7.90
C LEU A 119 7.16 6.03 9.14
N GLY A 120 6.79 5.36 10.25
CA GLY A 120 7.60 5.33 11.46
C GLY A 120 8.91 4.58 11.26
N LYS A 121 8.85 3.40 10.64
CA LYS A 121 10.02 2.58 10.29
C LYS A 121 10.98 3.34 9.37
N LEU A 122 10.45 4.06 8.40
CA LEU A 122 11.23 4.85 7.44
C LEU A 122 11.64 6.24 7.96
N GLN A 123 11.37 6.53 9.23
CA GLN A 123 11.65 7.82 9.86
C GLN A 123 10.98 9.02 9.16
N MET A 124 9.91 8.82 8.38
CA MET A 124 9.19 9.88 7.66
C MET A 124 7.97 10.41 8.42
N LEU A 125 7.51 9.69 9.45
CA LEU A 125 6.29 10.05 10.19
C LEU A 125 6.36 11.45 10.84
N HIS A 126 7.57 11.90 11.19
CA HIS A 126 7.77 13.19 11.85
C HIS A 126 7.44 14.41 10.96
N HIS A 127 7.41 14.24 9.64
CA HIS A 127 6.98 15.29 8.69
C HIS A 127 5.48 15.59 8.78
N PHE A 128 4.68 14.62 9.24
CA PHE A 128 3.23 14.71 9.28
C PHE A 128 2.76 14.94 10.72
N ARG A 129 2.54 16.21 11.08
CA ARG A 129 2.10 16.62 12.43
C ARG A 129 0.69 16.11 12.79
N LYS A 130 0.36 16.13 14.11
CA LYS A 130 -0.88 15.65 14.77
C LYS A 130 -2.24 16.02 14.14
N ASN A 131 -2.31 16.93 13.18
CA ASN A 131 -3.57 17.37 12.54
C ASN A 131 -3.79 16.75 11.16
N CYS A 132 -2.88 15.89 10.69
CA CYS A 132 -3.05 15.13 9.46
C CYS A 132 -3.71 13.79 9.78
N SER A 133 -5.02 13.82 9.96
CA SER A 133 -5.81 12.61 10.06
C SER A 133 -5.80 11.91 8.70
N ALA A 134 -5.30 10.67 8.69
CA ALA A 134 -5.49 9.74 7.60
C ALA A 134 -6.97 9.69 7.24
N ALA A 135 -7.34 10.30 6.12
CA ALA A 135 -8.62 10.01 5.51
C ALA A 135 -8.47 8.62 4.88
N THR A 136 -8.95 7.58 5.57
CA THR A 136 -9.38 6.39 4.85
C THR A 136 -10.47 6.88 3.90
N ILE A 137 -10.15 7.05 2.62
CA ILE A 137 -11.17 7.25 1.59
C ILE A 137 -11.83 5.88 1.39
N SER A 138 -12.61 5.46 2.40
CA SER A 138 -13.66 4.47 2.20
C SER A 138 -14.63 5.08 1.20
N SER A 139 -15.21 4.27 0.33
CA SER A 139 -16.19 4.65 -0.69
C SER A 139 -17.49 5.28 -0.16
N ALA A 140 -17.52 5.75 1.08
CA ALA A 140 -18.51 6.63 1.65
C ALA A 140 -17.84 7.97 1.97
N GLY A 141 -18.12 8.97 1.13
CA GLY A 141 -17.55 10.30 1.23
C GLY A 141 -17.73 10.91 2.62
N ASN A 142 -16.61 11.17 3.30
CA ASN A 142 -16.60 12.08 4.42
C ASN A 142 -15.66 13.23 4.07
N PRO A 143 -16.16 14.47 3.93
CA PRO A 143 -15.34 15.59 3.51
C PRO A 143 -14.30 15.93 4.58
N ILE A 144 -13.11 16.31 4.12
CA ILE A 144 -12.06 16.92 4.93
C ILE A 144 -12.67 18.18 5.55
N ARG A 145 -12.88 18.18 6.87
CA ARG A 145 -13.38 19.36 7.58
C ARG A 145 -12.22 20.38 7.69
N PRO A 146 -12.45 21.66 7.37
CA PRO A 146 -11.44 22.71 7.46
C PRO A 146 -10.93 22.92 8.89
#